data_AF-A0A1Y4WGJ1-F1
#
_entry.id   AF-A0A1Y4WGJ1-F1
#
_cell.length_a   1.000
_cell.length_b   1.000
_cell.length_c   1.000
_cell.angle_alpha   90.00
_cell.angle_beta   90.00
_cell.angle_gamma   90.00
#
_symmetry.space_group_name_H-M   'P 1'
#
loop_
_entity.id
_entity.type
_entity.pdbx_description
1 polymer ?
#
loop_
_entity_poly.entity_id
_entity_poly.type
_entity_poly.pdbx_seq_one_letter_code
_entity_poly.pdbx_strand_id
1 'polypeptide(L)' 'MFDNSDCRHREVIDARARDGWRYVGYVPMEYMGSGIPQWLDLIFEREEADEPC' A
#
# COMPACT_ATOMS: atom_id res chain seq x y z
N MET A 1 10.14 4.37 -17.18
CA MET A 1 10.62 4.64 -15.82
C MET A 1 9.37 4.75 -14.96
N PHE A 2 9.26 4.01 -13.86
CA PHE A 2 8.15 4.21 -12.93
C PHE A 2 8.28 5.59 -12.31
N ASP A 3 7.41 6.49 -12.72
CA ASP A 3 7.45 7.84 -12.21
C ASP A 3 6.69 7.88 -10.88
N ASN A 4 7.43 7.88 -9.77
CA ASN A 4 6.92 8.15 -8.43
C ASN A 4 6.46 9.62 -8.29
N SER A 5 6.73 10.48 -9.28
CA SER A 5 6.43 11.93 -9.18
C SER A 5 4.94 12.25 -9.06
N ASP A 6 4.03 11.41 -9.56
CA ASP A 6 2.58 11.60 -9.37
C ASP A 6 2.15 11.31 -7.91
N CYS A 7 2.97 10.63 -7.11
CA CYS A 7 2.75 10.33 -5.68
C CYS A 7 1.37 9.76 -5.30
N ARG A 8 0.51 9.32 -6.23
CA ARG A 8 -0.88 8.94 -5.94
C ARG A 8 -1.03 7.79 -4.94
N HIS A 9 -0.06 6.87 -4.91
CA HIS A 9 0.00 5.82 -3.89
C HIS A 9 0.14 6.39 -2.47
N ARG A 10 0.71 7.58 -2.32
CA ARG A 10 0.87 8.29 -1.05
C ARG A 10 -0.46 8.79 -0.51
N GLU A 11 -1.37 9.22 -1.38
CA GLU A 11 -2.74 9.60 -0.98
C GLU A 11 -3.49 8.42 -0.37
N VAL A 12 -3.36 7.23 -0.97
CA VAL A 12 -3.95 6.00 -0.43
C VAL A 12 -3.34 5.63 0.93
N ILE A 13 -2.00 5.70 1.05
CA ILE A 13 -1.31 5.43 2.32
C ILE A 13 -1.76 6.42 3.40
N ASP A 14 -1.81 7.72 3.09
CA ASP A 14 -2.20 8.77 4.04
C ASP A 14 -3.68 8.67 4.43
N ALA A 15 -4.56 8.24 3.52
CA ALA A 15 -5.97 7.99 3.84
C ALA A 15 -6.08 6.82 4.84
N ARG A 16 -5.42 5.69 4.55
CA ARG A 16 -5.43 4.52 5.45
C ARG A 16 -4.76 4.79 6.79
N ALA A 17 -3.70 5.61 6.81
CA ALA A 17 -3.07 6.06 8.05
C ALA A 17 -4.02 6.86 8.95
N ARG A 18 -4.90 7.70 8.38
CA ARG A 18 -5.95 8.40 9.15
C ARG A 18 -6.97 7.44 9.76
N ASP A 19 -7.21 6.31 9.11
CA ASP A 19 -8.08 5.23 9.60
C ASP A 19 -7.38 4.28 10.60
N GLY A 20 -6.16 4.62 11.04
CA GLY A 20 -5.38 3.86 12.01
C GLY A 20 -4.57 2.70 11.42
N TRP A 21 -4.48 2.58 10.10
CA TRP A 21 -3.69 1.54 9.44
C TRP A 21 -2.26 2.01 9.17
N ARG A 22 -1.28 1.19 9.52
CA ARG A 22 0.14 1.44 9.23
C ARG A 22 0.55 0.71 7.97
N TYR A 23 1.09 1.44 6.99
CA TYR A 23 1.64 0.86 5.77
C TYR A 23 2.92 0.08 6.06
N VAL A 24 3.01 -1.17 5.56
CA VAL A 24 4.16 -2.06 5.82
C VAL A 24 4.88 -2.52 4.56
N GLY A 25 4.26 -2.41 3.38
CA GLY A 25 4.89 -2.81 2.13
C GLY A 25 3.88 -3.04 1.00
N TYR A 26 4.31 -3.68 -0.07
CA TYR A 26 3.45 -4.00 -1.21
C TYR A 26 3.82 -5.34 -1.84
N VAL A 27 2.85 -5.97 -2.51
CA VAL A 27 3.07 -7.12 -3.39
C VAL A 27 2.74 -6.73 -4.83
N PRO A 28 3.68 -6.90 -5.77
CA PRO A 28 3.39 -6.73 -7.18
C PRO A 28 2.51 -7.87 -7.70
N MET A 29 1.38 -7.51 -8.30
CA MET A 29 0.33 -8.43 -8.76
C MET A 29 0.55 -8.83 -10.22
N GLU A 30 0.88 -7.85 -11.06
CA GLU A 30 1.13 -8.08 -12.48
C GLU A 30 2.37 -7.33 -12.91
N TYR A 31 3.11 -7.93 -13.84
CA TYR A 31 4.29 -7.32 -14.45
C TYR A 31 4.02 -7.12 -15.94
N MET A 32 4.44 -5.98 -16.48
CA MET A 32 4.60 -5.81 -17.92
C MET A 32 5.56 -6.87 -18.45
N GLY A 33 5.45 -7.21 -19.73
CA GLY A 33 6.43 -8.09 -20.41
C GLY A 33 7.89 -7.62 -20.30
N SER A 34 8.12 -6.37 -19.88
CA SER A 34 9.44 -5.80 -19.55
C SER A 34 9.90 -5.99 -18.09
N GLY A 35 9.17 -6.74 -17.26
CA GLY A 35 9.49 -6.97 -15.84
C GLY A 35 9.13 -5.82 -14.90
N ILE A 36 8.31 -4.88 -15.38
CA ILE A 36 7.89 -3.65 -14.69
C ILE A 36 6.54 -3.93 -14.02
N PRO A 37 6.41 -3.96 -12.67
CA PRO A 37 5.13 -4.19 -12.00
C PRO A 37 4.04 -3.16 -12.37
N GLN A 38 2.98 -3.56 -13.07
CA GLN A 38 1.86 -2.70 -13.45
C GLN A 38 0.91 -2.42 -12.30
N TRP A 39 0.66 -3.44 -11.47
CA TRP A 39 -0.31 -3.39 -10.39
C TRP A 39 0.35 -3.81 -9.08
N LEU A 40 0.03 -3.07 -8.01
CA LEU A 40 0.60 -3.23 -6.69
C LEU A 40 -0.53 -3.30 -5.68
N ASP A 41 -0.51 -4.35 -4.86
CA ASP A 41 -1.34 -4.40 -3.66
C ASP A 41 -0.56 -3.83 -2.48
N LEU A 42 -1.13 -2.83 -1.82
CA LEU A 42 -0.55 -2.22 -0.64
C LEU A 42 -0.95 -3.01 0.61
N ILE A 43 0.03 -3.36 1.42
CA ILE A 43 -0.15 -4.11 2.66
C ILE A 43 -0.14 -3.14 3.83
N PHE A 44 -1.11 -3.31 4.73
CA PHE A 44 -1.24 -2.51 5.94
C PHE A 44 -1.41 -3.42 7.17
N GLU A 45 -0.86 -2.99 8.29
CA GLU A 45 -1.11 -3.56 9.61
C GLU A 45 -1.93 -2.59 10.46
N ARG A 46 -2.71 -3.12 11.41
CA ARG A 46 -3.38 -2.32 12.43
C ARG A 46 -3.38 -3.13 13.71
N GLU A 47 -3.14 -2.48 14.84
CA GLU A 47 -3.31 -3.12 16.14
C GLU A 47 -4.79 -3.50 16.27
N GLU A 48 -5.06 -4.78 16.54
CA GLU A 48 -6.39 -5.20 16.93
C GLU A 48 -6.72 -4.39 18.19
N ALA A 49 -7.88 -3.72 18.21
CA ALA A 49 -8.37 -3.17 19.47
C ALA A 49 -8.42 -4.36 20.41
N ASP A 50 -7.64 -4.30 21.48
CA ASP A 50 -7.67 -5.27 22.57
C ASP A 50 -9.10 -5.27 23.11
N GLU A 51 -9.98 -6.08 22.51
CA GLU A 51 -11.31 -6.33 23.03
C GLU A 51 -11.06 -7.25 24.22
N PRO A 52 -11.25 -6.77 25.47
CA PRO A 52 -11.17 -7.66 26.60
C PRO A 52 -12.28 -8.72 26.45
N CYS A 53 -11.87 -9.98 26.36
CA CYS A 53 -12.75 -11.15 26.41
C CYS A 53 -13.69 -11.14 27.62
#